data_AF-A0A6G2QCP2-F1
#
_entry.id   AF-A0A6G2QCP2-F1
#
_cell.length_a   1.000
_cell.length_b   1.000
_cell.length_c   1.000
_cell.angle_alpha   90.00
_cell.angle_beta   90.00
_cell.angle_gamma   90.00
#
_symmetry.space_group_name_H-M   'P 1'
#
loop_
_entity.id
_entity.type
_entity.pdbx_description
1 polymer ?
#
loop_
_entity_poly.entity_id
_entity_poly.type
_entity_poly.pdbx_seq_one_letter_code
_entity_poly.pdbx_strand_id
1 'polypeptide(L)'
;MRPTPHKAAGVAALTAAALAAFFLPAVPAAAHTAPAPARAAADCTPAQVVTDGGFENGSPAWTPSTSTVITSRTGQSPHGGSSYAWLAGTGKSRTDSLTQSVTVPSGCATATLSFYLHIDTAETTSSTAYDKLTAKIGGTPLGSWSNLDKNTGYVQKSFDVSSFAGQTVNLSFTGTEDSSLQTSFVLDDIALDTSGGTTPPATDTTRTPAAPGYTVNLSSDSSGTAWTGHESVTFTNASATALNEVYLRLWDNYHGTCSAMPIKVTNVTGGTVGDLSVACTALKITLPAPLTQGQSATIGFDLGITVPSGADRFGHDGAYSNIGNALPVLAIRDGAGWHLDPYTNNGEAFYSLAADFKVTLDHPTSLLVPATGTSTDTPGTSGRTITTATASQVRDFAWAAGPFSKISGTSPAGVAVNVYSVSGISSSSAQSMLSTAKSAVDAHAGRFGAYPYGELDAVLDNNYWFGGMEYPGFVLDLVSSTALTHEIAHQWWYGIVGDDEYNSPWLDEAFADYSTDLAQGITGANCWNSVSWASSAEKITNSMAYWDAHSSRYSTVVYGYGKCALHDLRRLIGDTAMTKLLKDYATAHWYGVSTTAEFKAAAQAATSTDLTSFWTQHRIDG
;
A
#
# COMPACT_ATOMS: atom_id res chain seq x y z
N MET A 1 39.51 61.72 22.23
CA MET A 1 39.76 60.27 22.18
C MET A 1 39.23 59.70 23.48
N ARG A 2 37.97 59.23 23.48
CA ARG A 2 37.51 57.82 23.40
C ARG A 2 37.62 57.09 24.77
N PRO A 3 36.63 56.22 25.10
CA PRO A 3 35.58 56.54 26.08
C PRO A 3 35.48 55.46 27.18
N THR A 4 34.81 55.70 28.32
CA THR A 4 33.43 55.29 28.66
C THR A 4 33.25 55.40 30.18
N PRO A 5 32.01 55.50 30.71
CA PRO A 5 31.67 54.59 31.82
C PRO A 5 30.20 54.14 31.95
N HIS A 6 30.06 53.15 32.83
CA HIS A 6 28.90 52.67 33.64
C HIS A 6 28.18 51.41 33.12
N LYS A 7 28.47 50.21 33.66
CA LYS A 7 28.20 49.58 34.99
C LYS A 7 26.72 49.21 35.21
N ALA A 8 26.41 47.91 35.25
CA ALA A 8 26.25 47.13 36.49
C ALA A 8 25.78 45.68 36.20
N ALA A 9 26.46 44.68 36.76
CA ALA A 9 25.97 43.32 36.95
C ALA A 9 26.49 42.85 38.32
N GLY A 10 25.60 42.34 39.17
CA GLY A 10 25.91 41.83 40.50
C GLY A 10 25.47 40.37 40.63
N VAL A 11 26.42 39.52 40.97
CA VAL A 11 26.25 38.13 41.42
C VAL A 11 26.40 38.12 42.94
N ALA A 12 25.61 37.32 43.66
CA ALA A 12 25.94 36.90 45.03
C ALA A 12 25.38 35.50 45.31
N ALA A 13 26.16 34.71 46.04
CA ALA A 13 26.01 33.29 46.28
C ALA A 13 25.88 32.96 47.79
N LEU A 14 25.31 31.76 48.04
CA LEU A 14 25.39 30.88 49.21
C LEU A 14 25.02 31.36 50.62
N THR A 15 24.12 30.60 51.26
CA THR A 15 24.35 29.99 52.59
C THR A 15 23.58 28.66 52.74
N ALA A 16 24.22 27.67 53.38
CA ALA A 16 23.68 26.36 53.72
C ALA A 16 23.20 26.33 55.19
N ALA A 17 22.16 25.54 55.47
CA ALA A 17 21.74 25.21 56.84
C ALA A 17 21.35 23.72 56.95
N ALA A 18 21.92 23.05 57.94
CA ALA A 18 21.67 21.64 58.29
C ALA A 18 20.44 21.50 59.21
N LEU A 19 19.72 20.38 59.10
CA LEU A 19 18.77 19.95 60.13
C LEU A 19 18.93 18.45 60.45
N ALA A 20 18.86 18.18 61.75
CA ALA A 20 19.19 16.93 62.43
C ALA A 20 18.07 15.88 62.40
N ALA A 21 18.48 14.61 62.46
CA ALA A 21 17.60 13.45 62.55
C ALA A 21 17.16 13.17 64.00
N PHE A 22 15.86 12.88 64.20
CA PHE A 22 15.31 12.32 65.43
C PHE A 22 14.88 10.86 65.17
N PHE A 23 15.43 9.93 65.96
CA PHE A 23 15.00 8.53 66.02
C PHE A 23 13.87 8.36 67.03
N LEU A 24 12.80 7.65 66.64
CA LEU A 24 11.74 7.16 67.52
C LEU A 24 11.79 5.62 67.59
N PRO A 25 11.52 4.99 68.75
CA PRO A 25 11.59 3.54 68.89
C PRO A 25 10.32 2.83 68.37
N ALA A 26 10.53 1.65 67.77
CA ALA A 26 9.50 0.80 67.18
C ALA A 26 8.66 0.06 68.23
N VAL A 27 7.35 -0.08 67.95
CA VAL A 27 6.40 -0.93 68.67
C VAL A 27 6.12 -2.17 67.79
N PRO A 28 6.09 -3.40 68.33
CA PRO A 28 5.86 -4.58 67.50
C PRO A 28 4.36 -4.74 67.20
N ALA A 29 4.01 -4.77 65.91
CA ALA A 29 2.67 -5.14 65.45
C ALA A 29 2.56 -6.65 65.26
N ALA A 30 1.43 -7.20 65.69
CA ALA A 30 1.09 -8.62 65.71
C ALA A 30 1.10 -9.28 64.32
N ALA A 31 1.49 -10.56 64.27
CA ALA A 31 1.46 -11.37 63.06
C ALA A 31 0.01 -11.54 62.56
N HIS A 32 -0.26 -11.07 61.35
CA HIS A 32 -1.37 -11.52 60.53
C HIS A 32 -0.80 -12.45 59.47
N THR A 33 -1.17 -13.72 59.55
CA THR A 33 -0.94 -14.70 58.48
C THR A 33 -1.70 -14.23 57.24
N ALA A 34 -0.96 -13.79 56.22
CA ALA A 34 -1.51 -13.52 54.90
C ALA A 34 -2.13 -14.81 54.31
N PRO A 35 -3.27 -14.73 53.61
CA PRO A 35 -3.74 -15.86 52.81
C PRO A 35 -2.68 -16.20 51.77
N ALA A 36 -2.49 -17.50 51.49
CA ALA A 36 -1.64 -17.94 50.38
C ALA A 36 -2.04 -17.18 49.10
N PRO A 37 -1.07 -16.74 48.27
CA PRO A 37 -1.41 -16.06 47.02
C PRO A 37 -2.28 -17.00 46.21
N ALA A 38 -3.45 -16.50 45.77
CA ALA A 38 -4.21 -17.16 44.73
C ALA A 38 -3.24 -17.39 43.56
N ARG A 39 -3.14 -18.64 43.11
CA ARG A 39 -2.33 -19.02 41.96
C ARG A 39 -2.71 -18.07 40.82
N ALA A 40 -1.77 -17.22 40.39
CA ALA A 40 -1.98 -16.33 39.27
C ALA A 40 -2.53 -17.18 38.12
N ALA A 41 -3.64 -16.76 37.52
CA ALA A 41 -4.09 -17.35 36.27
C ALA A 41 -2.89 -17.29 35.31
N ALA A 42 -2.53 -18.41 34.70
CA ALA A 42 -1.42 -18.43 33.75
C ALA A 42 -1.71 -17.37 32.69
N ASP A 43 -0.81 -16.41 32.54
CA ASP A 43 -0.92 -15.38 31.50
C ASP A 43 -0.99 -16.09 30.15
N CYS A 44 -2.00 -15.77 29.32
CA CYS A 44 -2.04 -16.30 27.96
C CYS A 44 -0.75 -15.91 27.26
N THR A 45 -0.15 -16.87 26.57
CA THR A 45 0.89 -16.59 25.59
C THR A 45 0.20 -16.55 24.22
N PRO A 46 0.02 -15.36 23.60
CA PRO A 46 -0.54 -15.30 22.26
C PRO A 46 0.28 -16.14 21.29
N ALA A 47 -0.39 -16.89 20.44
CA ALA A 47 0.24 -17.82 19.53
C ALA A 47 -0.72 -18.16 18.40
N GLN A 48 -0.16 -18.38 17.21
CA GLN A 48 -0.78 -19.19 16.17
C GLN A 48 -0.39 -20.65 16.50
N VAL A 49 -1.38 -21.53 16.67
CA VAL A 49 -1.15 -22.91 17.17
C VAL A 49 -1.37 -24.01 16.13
N VAL A 50 -1.69 -23.66 14.89
CA VAL A 50 -1.78 -24.60 13.76
C VAL A 50 -0.43 -24.62 13.04
N THR A 51 0.27 -25.74 13.14
CA THR A 51 1.53 -25.92 12.42
C THR A 51 1.26 -26.23 10.95
N ASP A 52 2.03 -25.64 10.04
CA ASP A 52 1.97 -25.90 8.59
C ASP A 52 0.56 -25.67 7.99
N GLY A 53 -0.05 -24.54 8.33
CA GLY A 53 -1.41 -24.18 7.89
C GLY A 53 -1.58 -24.04 6.38
N GLY A 54 -0.52 -23.66 5.66
CA GLY A 54 -0.46 -23.57 4.19
C GLY A 54 0.18 -24.79 3.52
N PHE A 55 0.45 -25.87 4.27
CA PHE A 55 0.88 -27.17 3.71
C PHE A 55 2.20 -27.22 2.91
N GLU A 56 3.07 -26.23 3.08
CA GLU A 56 4.33 -26.10 2.31
C GLU A 56 5.47 -27.00 2.81
N ASN A 57 5.35 -27.59 4.01
CA ASN A 57 6.48 -28.27 4.65
C ASN A 57 6.49 -29.81 4.49
N GLY A 58 5.76 -30.36 3.52
CA GLY A 58 5.89 -31.78 3.14
C GLY A 58 5.44 -32.82 4.18
N SER A 59 4.58 -32.41 5.13
CA SER A 59 3.82 -33.24 6.10
C SER A 59 4.64 -34.09 7.09
N PRO A 60 4.78 -33.60 8.34
CA PRO A 60 4.33 -34.39 9.49
C PRO A 60 3.30 -33.69 10.40
N ALA A 61 2.98 -32.42 10.17
CA ALA A 61 2.10 -31.64 11.06
C ALA A 61 0.61 -32.02 10.93
N TRP A 62 0.20 -32.51 9.78
CA TRP A 62 -1.18 -32.92 9.49
C TRP A 62 -1.27 -34.43 9.25
N THR A 63 -2.39 -35.03 9.66
CA THR A 63 -2.71 -36.43 9.38
C THR A 63 -3.85 -36.50 8.35
N PRO A 64 -3.53 -36.72 7.06
CA PRO A 64 -4.55 -36.94 6.05
C PRO A 64 -5.03 -38.40 6.00
N SER A 65 -6.26 -38.65 5.53
CA SER A 65 -6.80 -40.00 5.30
C SER A 65 -6.02 -40.77 4.23
N THR A 66 -5.47 -40.05 3.25
CA THR A 66 -4.63 -40.58 2.17
C THR A 66 -3.50 -39.60 1.88
N SER A 67 -2.38 -40.09 1.32
CA SER A 67 -1.26 -39.24 0.88
C SER A 67 -1.61 -38.26 -0.25
N THR A 68 -2.85 -38.32 -0.75
CA THR A 68 -3.37 -37.47 -1.82
C THR A 68 -4.22 -36.31 -1.31
N VAL A 69 -4.45 -36.16 -0.01
CA VAL A 69 -5.20 -34.99 0.48
C VAL A 69 -4.34 -33.73 0.43
N ILE A 70 -3.14 -33.76 1.01
CA ILE A 70 -2.20 -32.64 0.89
C ILE A 70 -1.47 -32.77 -0.45
N THR A 71 -1.57 -31.76 -1.31
CA THR A 71 -1.12 -31.89 -2.69
C THR A 71 -0.83 -30.55 -3.37
N SER A 72 -0.10 -30.61 -4.49
CA SER A 72 0.15 -29.52 -5.43
C SER A 72 -0.24 -29.92 -6.86
N ARG A 73 -1.17 -30.87 -6.99
CA ARG A 73 -1.59 -31.43 -8.28
C ARG A 73 -2.34 -30.40 -9.12
N THR A 74 -2.28 -30.56 -10.44
CA THR A 74 -3.04 -29.72 -11.37
C THR A 74 -4.54 -30.00 -11.25
N GLY A 75 -5.36 -28.95 -11.32
CA GLY A 75 -6.83 -29.04 -11.32
C GLY A 75 -7.48 -28.12 -10.28
N GLN A 76 -6.76 -27.78 -9.22
CA GLN A 76 -7.07 -26.73 -8.27
C GLN A 76 -5.80 -25.88 -8.05
N SER A 77 -5.96 -24.68 -7.54
CA SER A 77 -4.85 -23.76 -7.24
C SER A 77 -4.79 -23.51 -5.73
N PRO A 78 -3.60 -23.39 -5.12
CA PRO A 78 -3.48 -22.91 -3.74
C PRO A 78 -4.00 -21.47 -3.61
N HIS A 79 -4.42 -21.10 -2.40
CA HIS A 79 -4.68 -19.71 -2.04
C HIS A 79 -3.36 -18.96 -1.82
N GLY A 80 -2.40 -19.60 -1.12
CA GLY A 80 -1.05 -19.10 -0.89
C GLY A 80 -0.02 -20.20 -1.11
N GLY A 81 1.21 -19.84 -1.52
CA GLY A 81 2.27 -20.84 -1.70
C GLY A 81 2.07 -21.77 -2.90
N SER A 82 2.40 -23.05 -2.73
CA SER A 82 2.48 -24.07 -3.78
C SER A 82 1.65 -25.33 -3.50
N SER A 83 1.21 -25.52 -2.25
CA SER A 83 0.52 -26.72 -1.77
C SER A 83 -0.79 -26.34 -1.07
N TYR A 84 -1.72 -27.28 -1.03
CA TYR A 84 -3.03 -27.10 -0.40
C TYR A 84 -3.62 -28.45 0.00
N ALA A 85 -4.70 -28.45 0.77
CA ALA A 85 -5.45 -29.67 1.08
C ALA A 85 -6.68 -29.81 0.17
N TRP A 86 -6.77 -30.93 -0.55
CA TRP A 86 -7.87 -31.26 -1.45
C TRP A 86 -8.58 -32.54 -0.97
N LEU A 87 -9.80 -32.38 -0.50
CA LEU A 87 -10.68 -33.47 -0.08
C LEU A 87 -11.73 -33.73 -1.16
N ALA A 88 -12.04 -35.01 -1.42
CA ALA A 88 -12.97 -35.44 -2.47
C ALA A 88 -12.47 -35.13 -3.90
N GLY A 89 -13.35 -34.65 -4.79
CA GLY A 89 -13.02 -34.23 -6.16
C GLY A 89 -12.79 -35.36 -7.17
N THR A 90 -13.34 -36.55 -6.95
CA THR A 90 -13.10 -37.74 -7.79
C THR A 90 -14.31 -38.22 -8.59
N GLY A 91 -15.51 -37.72 -8.29
CA GLY A 91 -16.78 -38.21 -8.85
C GLY A 91 -17.12 -39.65 -8.43
N LYS A 92 -16.50 -40.15 -7.36
CA LYS A 92 -16.72 -41.49 -6.80
C LYS A 92 -17.00 -41.37 -5.32
N SER A 93 -17.81 -42.30 -4.81
CA SER A 93 -18.12 -42.30 -3.38
C SER A 93 -16.84 -42.45 -2.56
N ARG A 94 -16.52 -41.41 -1.79
CA ARG A 94 -15.27 -41.27 -1.06
C ARG A 94 -15.47 -40.40 0.16
N THR A 95 -14.75 -40.73 1.23
CA THR A 95 -14.60 -39.84 2.38
C THR A 95 -13.12 -39.59 2.60
N ASP A 96 -12.73 -38.32 2.53
CA ASP A 96 -11.40 -37.87 2.89
C ASP A 96 -11.44 -37.08 4.20
N SER A 97 -10.36 -37.16 4.97
CA SER A 97 -10.21 -36.41 6.20
C SER A 97 -8.83 -35.81 6.33
N LEU A 98 -8.77 -34.69 7.03
CA LEU A 98 -7.54 -34.01 7.38
C LEU A 98 -7.62 -33.58 8.85
N THR A 99 -6.65 -33.98 9.67
CA THR A 99 -6.68 -33.68 11.11
C THR A 99 -5.34 -33.20 11.64
N GLN A 100 -5.37 -32.28 12.61
CA GLN A 100 -4.22 -31.88 13.41
C GLN A 100 -4.64 -31.77 14.88
N SER A 101 -3.79 -32.28 15.78
CA SER A 101 -3.95 -32.06 17.22
C SER A 101 -3.37 -30.69 17.57
N VAL A 102 -4.21 -29.76 18.01
CA VAL A 102 -3.80 -28.40 18.40
C VAL A 102 -3.99 -28.21 19.90
N THR A 103 -3.04 -27.53 20.54
CA THR A 103 -3.18 -27.16 21.97
C THR A 103 -3.53 -25.69 22.06
N VAL A 104 -4.75 -25.38 22.48
CA VAL A 104 -5.19 -24.01 22.73
C VAL A 104 -4.67 -23.62 24.12
N PRO A 105 -3.77 -22.63 24.26
CA PRO A 105 -3.15 -22.34 25.55
C PRO A 105 -4.18 -21.95 26.61
N SER A 106 -3.94 -22.36 27.86
CA SER A 106 -4.77 -21.94 29.00
C SER A 106 -4.57 -20.46 29.29
N GLY A 107 -5.63 -19.77 29.72
CA GLY A 107 -5.56 -18.35 30.11
C GLY A 107 -5.83 -17.37 28.97
N CYS A 108 -6.02 -17.85 27.75
CA CYS A 108 -6.44 -17.02 26.60
C CYS A 108 -7.94 -16.69 26.68
N ALA A 109 -8.27 -15.42 26.49
CA ALA A 109 -9.66 -14.94 26.49
C ALA A 109 -10.33 -15.16 25.13
N THR A 110 -9.55 -15.15 24.06
CA THR A 110 -10.01 -15.42 22.70
C THR A 110 -9.13 -16.47 22.02
N ALA A 111 -9.76 -17.32 21.21
CA ALA A 111 -9.12 -18.21 20.27
C ALA A 111 -9.95 -18.24 18.98
N THR A 112 -9.36 -17.86 17.85
CA THR A 112 -10.04 -17.76 16.55
C THR A 112 -9.41 -18.72 15.56
N LEU A 113 -10.21 -19.62 15.02
CA LEU A 113 -9.82 -20.51 13.93
C LEU A 113 -10.26 -19.91 12.59
N SER A 114 -9.33 -19.72 11.66
CA SER A 114 -9.62 -19.33 10.28
C SER A 114 -9.04 -20.31 9.27
N PHE A 115 -9.65 -20.38 8.09
CA PHE A 115 -9.13 -21.11 6.93
C PHE A 115 -9.78 -20.61 5.66
N TYR A 116 -9.07 -20.71 4.54
CA TYR A 116 -9.63 -20.44 3.21
C TYR A 116 -10.24 -21.72 2.63
N LEU A 117 -11.45 -21.60 2.09
CA LEU A 117 -12.17 -22.71 1.45
C LEU A 117 -12.59 -22.34 0.03
N HIS A 118 -12.14 -23.12 -0.95
CA HIS A 118 -12.65 -23.11 -2.32
C HIS A 118 -13.45 -24.39 -2.59
N ILE A 119 -14.60 -24.25 -3.24
CA ILE A 119 -15.49 -25.35 -3.60
C ILE A 119 -15.75 -25.29 -5.09
N ASP A 120 -15.34 -26.34 -5.79
CA ASP A 120 -15.60 -26.54 -7.21
C ASP A 120 -16.46 -27.80 -7.39
N THR A 121 -17.42 -27.78 -8.31
CA THR A 121 -18.31 -28.92 -8.50
C THR A 121 -18.81 -29.03 -9.93
N ALA A 122 -18.88 -30.26 -10.41
CA ALA A 122 -19.55 -30.62 -11.66
C ALA A 122 -21.07 -30.82 -11.46
N GLU A 123 -21.55 -30.84 -10.21
CA GLU A 123 -22.97 -30.90 -9.90
C GLU A 123 -23.71 -29.66 -10.44
N THR A 124 -24.88 -29.92 -11.04
CA THR A 124 -25.72 -28.87 -11.67
C THR A 124 -26.95 -28.53 -10.85
N THR A 125 -27.22 -29.27 -9.78
CA THR A 125 -28.33 -28.98 -8.86
C THR A 125 -28.11 -27.66 -8.11
N SER A 126 -29.21 -26.96 -7.85
CA SER A 126 -29.23 -25.76 -7.00
C SER A 126 -29.93 -25.99 -5.66
N SER A 127 -30.33 -27.23 -5.34
CA SER A 127 -31.15 -27.52 -4.15
C SER A 127 -30.75 -28.78 -3.37
N THR A 128 -29.98 -29.68 -3.97
CA THR A 128 -29.56 -30.92 -3.31
C THR A 128 -28.07 -30.85 -2.92
N ALA A 129 -27.78 -30.99 -1.62
CA ALA A 129 -26.44 -31.11 -1.11
C ALA A 129 -26.00 -32.59 -1.12
N TYR A 130 -25.46 -33.04 -2.25
CA TYR A 130 -24.96 -34.41 -2.45
C TYR A 130 -23.66 -34.62 -1.67
N ASP A 131 -22.70 -33.74 -1.91
CA ASP A 131 -21.36 -33.80 -1.33
C ASP A 131 -21.22 -32.79 -0.22
N LYS A 132 -20.46 -33.13 0.83
CA LYS A 132 -20.33 -32.27 2.02
C LYS A 132 -18.93 -32.22 2.58
N LEU A 133 -18.48 -31.02 2.90
CA LEU A 133 -17.38 -30.77 3.82
C LEU A 133 -17.95 -30.46 5.21
N THR A 134 -17.33 -31.01 6.25
CA THR A 134 -17.57 -30.60 7.64
C THR A 134 -16.26 -30.24 8.32
N ALA A 135 -16.27 -29.15 9.09
CA ALA A 135 -15.16 -28.77 9.96
C ALA A 135 -15.59 -28.94 11.43
N LYS A 136 -14.72 -29.53 12.25
CA LYS A 136 -14.94 -29.73 13.68
C LYS A 136 -13.67 -29.48 14.48
N ILE A 137 -13.83 -29.02 15.73
CA ILE A 137 -12.74 -28.92 16.71
C ILE A 137 -13.18 -29.57 18.02
N GLY A 138 -12.38 -30.49 18.56
CA GLY A 138 -12.72 -31.22 19.79
C GLY A 138 -14.05 -32.00 19.73
N GLY A 139 -14.52 -32.32 18.52
CA GLY A 139 -15.83 -32.93 18.26
C GLY A 139 -16.99 -31.95 18.05
N THR A 140 -16.81 -30.66 18.38
CA THR A 140 -17.83 -29.61 18.14
C THR A 140 -17.85 -29.21 16.66
N PRO A 141 -19.02 -29.26 15.99
CA PRO A 141 -19.17 -28.77 14.63
C PRO A 141 -18.97 -27.25 14.53
N LEU A 142 -18.18 -26.82 13.54
CA LEU A 142 -17.94 -25.41 13.23
C LEU A 142 -18.77 -24.97 12.03
N GLY A 143 -18.78 -25.78 10.97
CA GLY A 143 -19.56 -25.52 9.77
C GLY A 143 -19.70 -26.75 8.89
N SER A 144 -20.65 -26.69 7.97
CA SER A 144 -20.84 -27.67 6.90
C SER A 144 -21.12 -26.93 5.60
N TRP A 145 -20.42 -27.32 4.55
CA TRP A 145 -20.56 -26.79 3.20
C TRP A 145 -20.76 -27.96 2.23
N SER A 146 -21.26 -27.67 1.04
CA SER A 146 -21.64 -28.66 0.05
C SER A 146 -21.37 -28.18 -1.36
N ASN A 147 -21.69 -29.02 -2.35
CA ASN A 147 -21.73 -28.64 -3.76
C ASN A 147 -22.63 -27.41 -4.05
N LEU A 148 -23.58 -27.07 -3.16
CA LEU A 148 -24.43 -25.88 -3.30
C LEU A 148 -23.70 -24.58 -2.95
N ASP A 149 -22.58 -24.67 -2.24
CA ASP A 149 -21.79 -23.54 -1.74
C ASP A 149 -20.63 -23.17 -2.69
N LYS A 150 -20.67 -23.66 -3.93
CA LYS A 150 -19.66 -23.39 -4.95
C LYS A 150 -19.49 -21.89 -5.18
N ASN A 151 -18.24 -21.44 -5.29
CA ASN A 151 -17.93 -20.04 -5.55
C ASN A 151 -16.67 -19.92 -6.42
N THR A 152 -16.50 -18.78 -7.08
CA THR A 152 -15.25 -18.47 -7.79
C THR A 152 -14.16 -18.16 -6.76
N GLY A 153 -13.15 -19.04 -6.66
CA GLY A 153 -12.02 -18.87 -5.77
C GLY A 153 -12.31 -19.19 -4.29
N TYR A 154 -11.35 -18.86 -3.44
CA TYR A 154 -11.41 -19.13 -2.00
C TYR A 154 -12.24 -18.11 -1.24
N VAL A 155 -12.87 -18.56 -0.16
CA VAL A 155 -13.56 -17.72 0.82
C VAL A 155 -13.03 -18.05 2.21
N GLN A 156 -12.57 -17.05 2.96
CA GLN A 156 -12.15 -17.25 4.33
C GLN A 156 -13.34 -17.58 5.24
N LYS A 157 -13.19 -18.60 6.09
CA LYS A 157 -14.09 -18.94 7.18
C LYS A 157 -13.38 -18.63 8.49
N SER A 158 -14.12 -18.15 9.49
CA SER A 158 -13.60 -17.77 10.79
C SER A 158 -14.58 -18.15 11.91
N PHE A 159 -14.06 -18.73 12.99
CA PHE A 159 -14.83 -19.26 14.11
C PHE A 159 -14.18 -18.93 15.45
N ASP A 160 -14.99 -18.46 16.39
CA ASP A 160 -14.59 -18.38 17.80
C ASP A 160 -14.56 -19.80 18.40
N VAL A 161 -13.37 -20.20 18.87
CA VAL A 161 -13.09 -21.49 19.50
C VAL A 161 -12.52 -21.30 20.92
N SER A 162 -12.76 -20.15 21.53
CA SER A 162 -12.26 -19.78 22.87
C SER A 162 -12.67 -20.76 23.97
N SER A 163 -13.79 -21.47 23.79
CA SER A 163 -14.25 -22.52 24.71
C SER A 163 -13.26 -23.67 24.88
N PHE A 164 -12.30 -23.82 23.97
CA PHE A 164 -11.26 -24.86 24.02
C PHE A 164 -9.97 -24.40 24.71
N ALA A 165 -9.91 -23.18 25.24
CA ALA A 165 -8.74 -22.69 25.97
C ALA A 165 -8.30 -23.65 27.08
N GLY A 166 -7.00 -23.94 27.13
CA GLY A 166 -6.39 -24.90 28.05
C GLY A 166 -6.56 -26.36 27.66
N GLN A 167 -7.10 -26.66 26.48
CA GLN A 167 -7.32 -28.02 26.01
C GLN A 167 -6.46 -28.33 24.77
N THR A 168 -5.99 -29.57 24.69
CA THR A 168 -5.50 -30.15 23.45
C THR A 168 -6.66 -30.83 22.75
N VAL A 169 -7.00 -30.37 21.55
CA VAL A 169 -8.15 -30.83 20.78
C VAL A 169 -7.78 -31.13 19.34
N ASN A 170 -8.49 -32.06 18.73
CA ASN A 170 -8.34 -32.35 17.31
C ASN A 170 -9.15 -31.36 16.48
N LEU A 171 -8.47 -30.60 15.63
CA LEU A 171 -9.06 -29.91 14.49
C LEU A 171 -9.19 -30.93 13.36
N SER A 172 -10.37 -31.01 12.75
CA SER A 172 -10.68 -32.00 11.73
C SER A 172 -11.56 -31.43 10.62
N PHE A 173 -11.20 -31.78 9.39
CA PHE A 173 -11.99 -31.55 8.20
C PHE A 173 -12.35 -32.90 7.60
N THR A 174 -13.59 -33.05 7.13
CA THR A 174 -14.06 -34.29 6.50
C THR A 174 -14.91 -33.96 5.29
N GLY A 175 -14.40 -34.31 4.11
CA GLY A 175 -15.11 -34.22 2.83
C GLY A 175 -15.71 -35.56 2.48
N THR A 176 -17.01 -35.61 2.20
CA THR A 176 -17.70 -36.80 1.70
C THR A 176 -18.28 -36.49 0.34
N GLU A 177 -17.93 -37.34 -0.62
CA GLU A 177 -18.40 -37.35 -1.99
C GLU A 177 -19.30 -38.57 -2.18
N ASP A 178 -20.40 -38.42 -2.89
CA ASP A 178 -21.19 -39.55 -3.38
C ASP A 178 -20.68 -40.04 -4.74
N SER A 179 -21.45 -40.89 -5.43
CA SER A 179 -21.05 -41.41 -6.74
C SER A 179 -21.76 -40.66 -7.85
N SER A 180 -21.01 -39.97 -8.72
CA SER A 180 -21.37 -39.59 -10.10
C SER A 180 -20.55 -38.37 -10.56
N LEU A 181 -20.86 -37.18 -10.03
CA LEU A 181 -20.22 -35.93 -10.39
C LEU A 181 -19.31 -35.49 -9.26
N GLN A 182 -18.25 -34.76 -9.61
CA GLN A 182 -17.24 -34.41 -8.62
C GLN A 182 -17.63 -33.15 -7.83
N THR A 183 -17.27 -33.13 -6.55
CA THR A 183 -17.15 -31.89 -5.78
C THR A 183 -15.82 -31.88 -5.04
N SER A 184 -15.03 -30.85 -5.31
CA SER A 184 -13.72 -30.59 -4.73
C SER A 184 -13.85 -29.61 -3.57
N PHE A 185 -13.37 -30.01 -2.39
CA PHE A 185 -13.25 -29.12 -1.25
C PHE A 185 -11.78 -28.83 -1.00
N VAL A 186 -11.37 -27.60 -1.31
CA VAL A 186 -9.96 -27.18 -1.28
C VAL A 186 -9.77 -26.22 -0.11
N LEU A 187 -8.89 -26.60 0.82
CA LEU A 187 -8.58 -25.87 2.04
C LEU A 187 -7.15 -25.35 1.97
N ASP A 188 -6.96 -24.13 2.45
CA ASP A 188 -5.63 -23.52 2.54
C ASP A 188 -5.53 -22.49 3.67
N ASP A 189 -4.31 -22.12 4.04
CA ASP A 189 -3.96 -21.11 5.04
C ASP A 189 -4.75 -21.24 6.36
N ILE A 190 -4.71 -22.44 6.95
CA ILE A 190 -5.40 -22.74 8.21
C ILE A 190 -4.64 -22.13 9.38
N ALA A 191 -5.31 -21.29 10.17
CA ALA A 191 -4.75 -20.66 11.35
C ALA A 191 -5.65 -20.78 12.57
N LEU A 192 -5.05 -20.92 13.76
CA LEU A 192 -5.75 -20.79 15.04
C LEU A 192 -4.96 -19.85 15.94
N ASP A 193 -5.45 -18.63 16.07
CA ASP A 193 -4.79 -17.56 16.81
C ASP A 193 -5.41 -17.44 18.21
N THR A 194 -4.57 -17.40 19.24
CA THR A 194 -5.01 -17.25 20.64
C THR A 194 -4.48 -15.95 21.25
N SER A 195 -5.25 -15.30 22.12
CA SER A 195 -4.81 -14.11 22.86
C SER A 195 -5.42 -13.99 24.26
N GLY A 196 -4.68 -13.39 25.20
CA GLY A 196 -5.09 -13.17 26.60
C GLY A 196 -6.01 -11.98 26.74
N GLY A 197 -6.78 -11.91 27.83
CA GLY A 197 -7.76 -10.84 28.13
C GLY A 197 -7.20 -9.42 28.34
N THR A 198 -6.05 -9.11 27.76
CA THR A 198 -5.82 -7.77 27.25
C THR A 198 -6.60 -7.65 25.95
N THR A 199 -7.06 -6.47 25.57
CA THR A 199 -7.28 -6.15 24.15
C THR A 199 -6.20 -6.86 23.32
N PRO A 200 -6.50 -7.52 22.17
CA PRO A 200 -5.44 -7.99 21.28
C PRO A 200 -4.37 -6.90 21.26
N PRO A 201 -3.07 -7.20 21.49
CA PRO A 201 -2.06 -6.14 21.39
C PRO A 201 -2.39 -5.45 20.09
N ALA A 202 -2.74 -4.16 20.17
CA ALA A 202 -3.41 -3.47 19.07
C ALA A 202 -2.63 -3.86 17.83
N THR A 203 -3.28 -4.54 16.87
CA THR A 203 -2.60 -5.04 15.68
C THR A 203 -1.75 -3.88 15.22
N ASP A 204 -0.43 -4.05 15.20
CA ASP A 204 0.45 -2.90 15.06
C ASP A 204 0.24 -2.32 13.67
N THR A 205 -0.69 -1.37 13.58
CA THR A 205 -1.10 -0.72 12.33
C THR A 205 -0.09 0.32 11.91
N THR A 206 1.02 0.46 12.64
CA THR A 206 2.08 1.40 12.32
C THR A 206 2.74 0.95 11.01
N ARG A 207 2.54 1.77 9.97
CA ARG A 207 3.22 1.59 8.69
C ARG A 207 4.72 1.75 8.88
N THR A 208 5.48 0.76 8.42
CA THR A 208 6.93 0.67 8.55
C THR A 208 7.50 -0.07 7.32
N PRO A 209 8.74 0.14 6.87
CA PRO A 209 9.73 1.10 7.37
C PRO A 209 9.32 2.55 7.18
N ALA A 210 9.53 3.39 8.19
CA ALA A 210 9.14 4.79 8.19
C ALA A 210 10.31 5.74 7.91
N ALA A 211 9.95 6.97 7.51
CA ALA A 211 10.88 8.05 7.14
C ALA A 211 12.01 7.59 6.18
N PRO A 212 11.68 6.91 5.08
CA PRO A 212 12.68 6.50 4.12
C PRO A 212 13.38 7.71 3.49
N GLY A 213 14.71 7.61 3.35
CA GLY A 213 15.55 8.60 2.68
C GLY A 213 16.43 7.93 1.64
N TYR A 214 16.26 8.31 0.37
CA TYR A 214 16.94 7.73 -0.78
C TYR A 214 18.05 8.65 -1.26
N THR A 215 19.25 8.10 -1.42
CA THR A 215 20.37 8.76 -2.10
C THR A 215 20.75 7.95 -3.33
N VAL A 216 20.65 8.57 -4.49
CA VAL A 216 20.76 7.90 -5.79
C VAL A 216 21.80 8.64 -6.63
N ASN A 217 22.71 7.89 -7.23
CA ASN A 217 23.74 8.42 -8.14
C ASN A 217 23.78 7.54 -9.37
N LEU A 218 23.31 8.04 -10.50
CA LEU A 218 23.23 7.31 -11.75
C LEU A 218 23.94 8.07 -12.87
N SER A 219 24.55 7.33 -13.78
CA SER A 219 25.07 7.85 -15.04
C SER A 219 24.36 7.15 -16.19
N SER A 220 23.93 7.93 -17.18
CA SER A 220 23.27 7.43 -18.39
C SER A 220 24.26 7.15 -19.51
N ASP A 221 23.83 6.28 -20.42
CA ASP A 221 24.41 6.15 -21.76
C ASP A 221 24.27 7.44 -22.60
N SER A 222 24.59 7.36 -23.89
CA SER A 222 24.50 8.52 -24.79
C SER A 222 23.07 8.93 -25.16
N SER A 223 22.10 8.04 -24.97
CA SER A 223 20.69 8.22 -25.38
C SER A 223 19.73 8.45 -24.22
N GLY A 224 20.17 8.28 -22.97
CA GLY A 224 19.29 8.35 -21.80
C GLY A 224 18.41 7.11 -21.64
N THR A 225 18.77 6.00 -22.28
CA THR A 225 17.98 4.75 -22.32
C THR A 225 18.51 3.67 -21.38
N ALA A 226 19.76 3.80 -20.92
CA ALA A 226 20.34 2.93 -19.91
C ALA A 226 20.99 3.77 -18.83
N TRP A 227 20.72 3.44 -17.56
CA TRP A 227 21.26 4.12 -16.40
C TRP A 227 21.93 3.10 -15.49
N THR A 228 23.10 3.46 -14.96
CA THR A 228 23.82 2.60 -14.02
C THR A 228 24.43 3.44 -12.92
N GLY A 229 24.50 2.89 -11.71
CA GLY A 229 25.16 3.54 -10.59
C GLY A 229 24.77 2.88 -9.29
N HIS A 230 24.49 3.69 -8.28
CA HIS A 230 24.25 3.22 -6.93
C HIS A 230 23.07 3.95 -6.30
N GLU A 231 22.26 3.19 -5.56
CA GLU A 231 21.20 3.71 -4.70
C GLU A 231 21.37 3.20 -3.27
N SER A 232 21.09 4.06 -2.30
CA SER A 232 21.00 3.67 -0.90
C SER A 232 19.75 4.25 -0.26
N VAL A 233 19.08 3.44 0.55
CA VAL A 233 17.92 3.84 1.34
C VAL A 233 18.21 3.70 2.83
N THR A 234 18.01 4.78 3.59
CA THR A 234 17.96 4.76 5.06
C THR A 234 16.52 4.76 5.51
N PHE A 235 16.20 4.02 6.58
CA PHE A 235 14.85 3.94 7.12
C PHE A 235 14.87 3.61 8.61
N THR A 236 13.73 3.83 9.28
CA THR A 236 13.51 3.51 10.69
C THR A 236 12.39 2.51 10.85
N ASN A 237 12.53 1.53 11.75
CA ASN A 237 11.39 0.73 12.16
C ASN A 237 10.50 1.55 13.10
N ALA A 238 9.34 2.01 12.65
CA ALA A 238 8.40 2.73 13.50
C ALA A 238 7.51 1.80 14.34
N SER A 239 7.34 0.54 13.90
CA SER A 239 6.45 -0.42 14.54
C SER A 239 7.09 -1.04 15.78
N ALA A 240 6.27 -1.39 16.77
CA ALA A 240 6.67 -2.16 17.94
C ALA A 240 7.13 -3.57 17.56
N THR A 241 6.65 -4.09 16.42
CA THR A 241 7.14 -5.35 15.85
C THR A 241 8.52 -5.14 15.22
N ALA A 242 9.50 -5.94 15.63
CA ALA A 242 10.85 -5.88 15.07
C ALA A 242 10.86 -6.30 13.58
N LEU A 243 11.58 -5.57 12.74
CA LEU A 243 11.77 -5.93 11.34
C LEU A 243 12.99 -6.83 11.19
N ASN A 244 12.80 -8.05 10.68
CA ASN A 244 13.88 -8.96 10.33
C ASN A 244 14.28 -8.85 8.85
N GLU A 245 13.41 -8.24 8.05
CA GLU A 245 13.54 -8.09 6.61
C GLU A 245 12.85 -6.81 6.16
N VAL A 246 13.18 -6.39 4.94
CA VAL A 246 12.41 -5.43 4.16
C VAL A 246 12.29 -5.93 2.71
N TYR A 247 11.39 -5.33 1.95
CA TYR A 247 11.25 -5.58 0.53
C TYR A 247 11.53 -4.30 -0.27
N LEU A 248 12.30 -4.44 -1.35
CA LEU A 248 12.39 -3.42 -2.39
C LEU A 248 11.35 -3.72 -3.47
N ARG A 249 10.51 -2.74 -3.78
CA ARG A 249 9.56 -2.76 -4.90
C ARG A 249 10.28 -2.37 -6.18
N LEU A 250 10.23 -3.26 -7.16
CA LEU A 250 10.85 -3.18 -8.48
C LEU A 250 9.76 -3.19 -9.54
N TRP A 251 8.81 -2.27 -9.44
CA TRP A 251 7.55 -2.28 -10.19
C TRP A 251 7.75 -2.51 -11.69
N ASP A 252 8.69 -1.77 -12.30
CA ASP A 252 8.92 -1.84 -13.75
C ASP A 252 9.65 -3.09 -14.25
N ASN A 253 10.01 -4.02 -13.35
CA ASN A 253 10.36 -5.36 -13.80
C ASN A 253 9.20 -6.07 -14.51
N TYR A 254 7.97 -5.59 -14.30
CA TYR A 254 6.79 -5.99 -15.07
C TYR A 254 6.99 -5.88 -16.59
N HIS A 255 7.71 -4.86 -17.07
CA HIS A 255 7.94 -4.63 -18.51
C HIS A 255 8.96 -5.61 -19.14
N GLY A 256 9.50 -6.56 -18.37
CA GLY A 256 10.40 -7.59 -18.86
C GLY A 256 10.00 -8.98 -18.41
N THR A 257 11.00 -9.81 -18.10
CA THR A 257 10.80 -11.12 -17.47
C THR A 257 11.77 -11.27 -16.31
N CYS A 258 11.51 -12.20 -15.39
CA CYS A 258 12.45 -12.52 -14.31
C CYS A 258 13.87 -12.89 -14.82
N SER A 259 13.99 -13.38 -16.06
CA SER A 259 15.29 -13.65 -16.70
C SER A 259 15.91 -12.46 -17.44
N ALA A 260 15.11 -11.43 -17.72
CA ALA A 260 15.51 -10.24 -18.48
C ALA A 260 14.81 -9.01 -17.88
N MET A 261 15.23 -8.66 -16.67
CA MET A 261 14.66 -7.55 -15.89
C MET A 261 15.23 -6.20 -16.36
N PRO A 262 14.36 -5.20 -16.62
CA PRO A 262 14.73 -3.80 -16.82
C PRO A 262 15.47 -3.20 -15.64
N ILE A 263 15.06 -3.53 -14.41
CA ILE A 263 15.67 -3.04 -13.16
C ILE A 263 16.51 -4.15 -12.53
N LYS A 264 17.80 -3.89 -12.36
CA LYS A 264 18.78 -4.83 -11.80
C LYS A 264 19.38 -4.26 -10.53
N VAL A 265 19.23 -5.02 -9.45
CA VAL A 265 19.85 -4.75 -8.15
C VAL A 265 20.97 -5.75 -7.95
N THR A 266 22.19 -5.26 -7.71
CA THR A 266 23.38 -6.09 -7.48
C THR A 266 24.24 -5.51 -6.35
N ASN A 267 25.21 -6.28 -5.85
CA ASN A 267 26.17 -5.84 -4.83
C ASN A 267 25.50 -5.21 -3.59
N VAL A 268 24.42 -5.84 -3.11
CA VAL A 268 23.65 -5.34 -1.96
C VAL A 268 24.49 -5.36 -0.68
N THR A 269 24.37 -4.29 0.09
CA THR A 269 24.96 -4.06 1.41
C THR A 269 23.86 -3.73 2.42
N GLY A 270 24.15 -3.91 3.72
CA GLY A 270 23.16 -3.67 4.78
C GLY A 270 22.15 -4.80 5.00
N GLY A 271 22.25 -5.88 4.22
CA GLY A 271 21.43 -7.09 4.34
C GLY A 271 21.86 -8.17 3.35
N THR A 272 21.18 -9.32 3.43
CA THR A 272 21.37 -10.45 2.52
C THR A 272 20.19 -10.55 1.56
N VAL A 273 20.48 -10.61 0.26
CA VAL A 273 19.48 -10.73 -0.81
C VAL A 273 18.80 -12.10 -0.71
N GLY A 274 17.47 -12.09 -0.67
CA GLY A 274 16.63 -13.27 -0.81
C GLY A 274 16.05 -13.37 -2.21
N ASP A 275 15.01 -14.20 -2.35
CA ASP A 275 14.37 -14.43 -3.64
C ASP A 275 13.54 -13.23 -4.09
N LEU A 276 13.48 -13.06 -5.41
CA LEU A 276 12.48 -12.25 -6.06
C LEU A 276 11.11 -12.93 -5.96
N SER A 277 10.07 -12.14 -5.75
CA SER A 277 8.68 -12.58 -5.65
C SER A 277 7.78 -11.65 -6.45
N VAL A 278 6.50 -12.02 -6.59
CA VAL A 278 5.47 -11.22 -7.29
C VAL A 278 5.91 -10.87 -8.70
N ALA A 279 6.13 -11.90 -9.53
CA ALA A 279 6.64 -11.71 -10.90
C ALA A 279 7.91 -10.85 -10.99
N CYS A 280 8.78 -10.93 -9.98
CA CYS A 280 10.05 -10.21 -9.87
C CYS A 280 9.93 -8.69 -9.64
N THR A 281 8.79 -8.22 -9.16
CA THR A 281 8.60 -6.83 -8.72
C THR A 281 8.82 -6.64 -7.21
N ALA A 282 9.15 -7.70 -6.46
CA ALA A 282 9.45 -7.62 -5.04
C ALA A 282 10.73 -8.37 -4.69
N LEU A 283 11.75 -7.67 -4.22
CA LEU A 283 13.03 -8.24 -3.79
C LEU A 283 13.15 -8.23 -2.26
N LYS A 284 13.19 -9.42 -1.65
CA LYS A 284 13.40 -9.55 -0.20
C LYS A 284 14.85 -9.26 0.17
N ILE A 285 15.06 -8.43 1.19
CA ILE A 285 16.36 -8.22 1.83
C ILE A 285 16.24 -8.61 3.32
N THR A 286 16.98 -9.64 3.73
CA THR A 286 17.06 -10.05 5.14
C THR A 286 18.07 -9.15 5.87
N LEU A 287 17.65 -8.53 6.97
CA LEU A 287 18.52 -7.66 7.76
C LEU A 287 19.51 -8.50 8.59
N PRO A 288 20.74 -7.99 8.84
CA PRO A 288 21.75 -8.72 9.58
C PRO A 288 21.39 -8.93 11.06
N ALA A 289 20.49 -8.10 11.59
CA ALA A 289 19.89 -8.23 12.91
C ALA A 289 18.46 -7.66 12.90
N PRO A 290 17.56 -8.18 13.75
CA PRO A 290 16.22 -7.60 13.91
C PRO A 290 16.29 -6.12 14.30
N LEU A 291 15.61 -5.27 13.54
CA LEU A 291 15.51 -3.83 13.79
C LEU A 291 14.33 -3.56 14.73
N THR A 292 14.60 -3.26 15.99
CA THR A 292 13.56 -2.95 16.99
C THR A 292 13.01 -1.53 16.80
N GLN A 293 11.89 -1.21 17.46
CA GLN A 293 11.23 0.08 17.32
C GLN A 293 12.19 1.27 17.55
N GLY A 294 12.16 2.23 16.64
CA GLY A 294 13.00 3.44 16.66
C GLY A 294 14.43 3.23 16.18
N GLN A 295 14.86 1.99 15.89
CA GLN A 295 16.17 1.76 15.28
C GLN A 295 16.13 1.98 13.77
N SER A 296 17.26 2.39 13.22
CA SER A 296 17.42 2.63 11.78
C SER A 296 18.44 1.69 11.14
N ALA A 297 18.26 1.44 9.86
CA ALA A 297 19.18 0.71 9.01
C ALA A 297 19.36 1.42 7.67
N THR A 298 20.42 1.04 6.95
CA THR A 298 20.66 1.48 5.58
C THR A 298 20.91 0.26 4.71
N ILE A 299 20.24 0.21 3.56
CA ILE A 299 20.51 -0.77 2.50
C ILE A 299 21.08 0.01 1.31
N GLY A 300 22.17 -0.49 0.73
CA GLY A 300 22.79 0.10 -0.46
C GLY A 300 23.04 -0.95 -1.52
N PHE A 301 22.93 -0.59 -2.80
CA PHE A 301 23.12 -1.51 -3.90
C PHE A 301 23.52 -0.79 -5.19
N ASP A 302 24.19 -1.54 -6.06
CA ASP A 302 24.40 -1.12 -7.44
C ASP A 302 23.12 -1.33 -8.23
N LEU A 303 22.71 -0.29 -8.95
CA LEU A 303 21.46 -0.21 -9.70
C LEU A 303 21.75 -0.10 -11.20
N GLY A 304 21.09 -0.95 -11.98
CA GLY A 304 21.03 -0.84 -13.44
C GLY A 304 19.58 -0.73 -13.91
N ILE A 305 19.31 0.22 -14.80
CA ILE A 305 18.00 0.47 -15.39
C ILE A 305 18.16 0.44 -16.91
N THR A 306 17.35 -0.38 -17.58
CA THR A 306 17.24 -0.40 -19.04
C THR A 306 15.82 0.00 -19.43
N VAL A 307 15.68 1.17 -20.03
CA VAL A 307 14.37 1.71 -20.44
C VAL A 307 13.91 0.95 -21.70
N PRO A 308 12.74 0.28 -21.69
CA PRO A 308 12.24 -0.46 -22.84
C PRO A 308 11.72 0.49 -23.93
N SER A 309 11.61 0.01 -25.17
CA SER A 309 10.99 0.79 -26.24
C SER A 309 9.47 0.84 -26.06
N GLY A 310 8.89 2.04 -26.21
CA GLY A 310 7.47 2.29 -26.10
C GLY A 310 7.18 3.67 -25.50
N ALA A 311 6.13 4.33 -25.98
CA ALA A 311 5.63 5.59 -25.41
C ALA A 311 4.84 5.29 -24.12
N ASP A 312 5.58 4.90 -23.07
CA ASP A 312 5.07 4.46 -21.78
C ASP A 312 5.59 5.36 -20.63
N ARG A 313 5.01 5.25 -19.44
CA ARG A 313 5.51 5.91 -18.20
C ARG A 313 6.91 5.41 -17.81
N PHE A 314 7.21 4.15 -18.13
CA PHE A 314 8.55 3.57 -18.14
C PHE A 314 8.87 3.04 -19.53
N GLY A 315 9.38 3.91 -20.40
CA GLY A 315 9.64 3.57 -21.79
C GLY A 315 10.28 4.70 -22.58
N HIS A 316 10.84 4.40 -23.76
CA HIS A 316 11.36 5.39 -24.68
C HIS A 316 10.61 5.42 -26.02
N ASP A 317 10.14 6.61 -26.40
CA ASP A 317 9.63 6.92 -27.73
C ASP A 317 10.71 7.64 -28.55
N GLY A 318 11.36 6.89 -29.44
CA GLY A 318 12.50 7.39 -30.19
C GLY A 318 13.62 7.85 -29.25
N ALA A 319 13.87 9.17 -29.20
CA ALA A 319 14.92 9.80 -28.41
C ALA A 319 14.45 10.36 -27.06
N TYR A 320 13.19 10.12 -26.69
CA TYR A 320 12.57 10.61 -25.45
C TYR A 320 12.32 9.43 -24.52
N SER A 321 13.05 9.36 -23.41
CA SER A 321 12.88 8.34 -22.38
C SER A 321 12.09 8.91 -21.21
N ASN A 322 11.07 8.19 -20.74
CA ASN A 322 10.39 8.43 -19.48
C ASN A 322 10.75 7.31 -18.51
N ILE A 323 11.11 7.69 -17.29
CA ILE A 323 11.64 6.80 -16.27
C ILE A 323 10.84 7.02 -14.98
N GLY A 324 9.55 6.66 -15.05
CA GLY A 324 8.67 6.51 -13.89
C GLY A 324 8.94 5.21 -13.14
N ASN A 325 8.70 5.18 -11.82
CA ASN A 325 8.78 4.04 -10.89
C ASN A 325 10.02 3.11 -10.96
N ALA A 326 11.07 3.52 -11.67
CA ALA A 326 12.25 2.70 -11.93
C ALA A 326 13.22 2.58 -10.74
N LEU A 327 13.14 3.51 -9.76
CA LEU A 327 13.94 3.43 -8.54
C LEU A 327 13.34 2.41 -7.56
N PRO A 328 14.13 1.45 -7.04
CA PRO A 328 13.63 0.52 -6.04
C PRO A 328 13.26 1.19 -4.71
N VAL A 329 11.97 1.28 -4.40
CA VAL A 329 11.49 1.86 -3.12
C VAL A 329 11.10 0.78 -2.10
N LEU A 330 11.10 1.12 -0.81
CA LEU A 330 10.69 0.19 0.25
C LEU A 330 9.19 -0.10 0.19
N ALA A 331 8.82 -1.38 0.27
CA ALA A 331 7.44 -1.80 0.49
C ALA A 331 6.96 -1.44 1.90
N ILE A 332 5.66 -1.21 2.05
CA ILE A 332 5.04 -0.96 3.36
C ILE A 332 4.70 -2.29 4.04
N ARG A 333 4.91 -2.33 5.35
CA ARG A 333 4.33 -3.31 6.26
C ARG A 333 3.47 -2.60 7.30
N ASP A 334 2.28 -3.13 7.56
CA ASP A 334 1.42 -2.70 8.67
C ASP A 334 0.72 -3.90 9.34
N GLY A 335 -0.44 -3.67 9.95
CA GLY A 335 -1.23 -4.69 10.63
C GLY A 335 -1.77 -5.79 9.70
N ALA A 336 -1.86 -5.54 8.40
CA ALA A 336 -2.23 -6.54 7.40
C ALA A 336 -1.03 -7.35 6.87
N GLY A 337 0.20 -6.96 7.22
CA GLY A 337 1.42 -7.59 6.74
C GLY A 337 2.12 -6.75 5.68
N TRP A 338 2.90 -7.39 4.82
CA TRP A 338 3.61 -6.73 3.73
C TRP A 338 2.66 -6.47 2.56
N HIS A 339 2.64 -5.22 2.10
CA HIS A 339 1.93 -4.80 0.89
C HIS A 339 2.83 -5.04 -0.32
N LEU A 340 2.62 -6.17 -0.98
CA LEU A 340 3.42 -6.63 -2.11
C LEU A 340 2.59 -6.84 -3.38
N ASP A 341 1.54 -6.07 -3.55
CA ASP A 341 0.55 -6.22 -4.62
C ASP A 341 1.19 -6.28 -6.02
N PRO A 342 0.60 -7.02 -6.98
CA PRO A 342 1.13 -7.10 -8.34
C PRO A 342 1.00 -5.77 -9.08
N TYR A 343 1.85 -5.57 -10.07
CA TYR A 343 1.71 -4.44 -11.00
C TYR A 343 0.42 -4.58 -11.82
N THR A 344 -0.30 -3.49 -12.03
CA THR A 344 -1.45 -3.41 -12.93
C THR A 344 -1.16 -2.49 -14.12
N ASN A 345 -1.70 -2.87 -15.28
CA ASN A 345 -1.61 -2.09 -16.52
C ASN A 345 -2.90 -1.29 -16.81
N ASN A 346 -3.93 -1.42 -15.97
CA ASN A 346 -5.23 -0.78 -16.17
C ASN A 346 -5.40 0.50 -15.32
N GLY A 347 -4.55 0.67 -14.30
CA GLY A 347 -4.43 1.83 -13.42
C GLY A 347 -3.10 1.74 -12.66
N GLU A 348 -3.12 2.07 -11.37
CA GLU A 348 -1.93 2.18 -10.54
C GLU A 348 -1.85 1.06 -9.50
N ALA A 349 -0.64 0.73 -9.06
CA ALA A 349 -0.40 -0.24 -8.01
C ALA A 349 0.58 0.28 -6.95
N PHE A 350 0.87 1.59 -6.93
CA PHE A 350 1.97 2.08 -6.14
C PHE A 350 1.51 2.38 -4.72
N TYR A 351 2.29 1.87 -3.78
CA TYR A 351 2.00 2.10 -2.37
C TYR A 351 3.30 2.31 -1.60
N SER A 352 3.56 3.56 -1.23
CA SER A 352 4.76 3.99 -0.52
C SER A 352 4.45 5.09 0.50
N LEU A 353 5.30 5.16 1.52
CA LEU A 353 5.29 6.27 2.46
C LEU A 353 6.04 7.45 1.85
N ALA A 354 5.65 8.67 2.25
CA ALA A 354 6.38 9.87 1.90
C ALA A 354 7.85 9.76 2.35
N ALA A 355 8.74 10.20 1.46
CA ALA A 355 10.17 9.99 1.54
C ALA A 355 10.94 11.23 1.10
N ASP A 356 12.21 11.30 1.50
CA ASP A 356 13.16 12.26 0.95
C ASP A 356 14.01 11.58 -0.12
N PHE A 357 14.21 12.26 -1.25
CA PHE A 357 15.07 11.81 -2.35
C PHE A 357 16.15 12.85 -2.64
N LYS A 358 17.38 12.38 -2.74
CA LYS A 358 18.50 13.12 -3.32
C LYS A 358 19.07 12.32 -4.48
N VAL A 359 18.77 12.76 -5.69
CA VAL A 359 19.10 12.04 -6.93
C VAL A 359 20.11 12.84 -7.75
N THR A 360 21.21 12.20 -8.12
CA THR A 360 22.25 12.76 -8.99
C THR A 360 22.27 11.98 -10.29
N LEU A 361 22.02 12.67 -11.41
CA LEU A 361 21.91 12.12 -12.75
C LEU A 361 23.02 12.72 -13.62
N ASP A 362 23.99 11.91 -14.03
CA ASP A 362 25.03 12.27 -15.01
C ASP A 362 24.58 11.86 -16.42
N HIS A 363 24.45 12.83 -17.32
CA HIS A 363 23.86 12.61 -18.64
C HIS A 363 24.48 13.51 -19.72
N PRO A 364 24.23 13.22 -21.03
CA PRO A 364 24.77 14.04 -22.10
C PRO A 364 24.22 15.46 -22.01
N THR A 365 25.08 16.45 -22.22
CA THR A 365 24.68 17.87 -22.24
C THR A 365 23.65 18.17 -23.36
N SER A 366 23.50 17.28 -24.33
CA SER A 366 22.47 17.37 -25.37
C SER A 366 21.07 16.94 -24.92
N LEU A 367 20.93 16.30 -23.75
CA LEU A 367 19.65 15.89 -23.18
C LEU A 367 19.23 16.87 -22.08
N LEU A 368 17.93 17.18 -22.04
CA LEU A 368 17.29 17.75 -20.85
C LEU A 368 16.78 16.61 -19.98
N VAL A 369 16.88 16.78 -18.66
CA VAL A 369 16.49 15.78 -17.66
C VAL A 369 15.56 16.42 -16.61
N PRO A 370 14.27 16.64 -16.92
CA PRO A 370 13.29 17.01 -15.91
C PRO A 370 13.09 15.86 -14.93
N ALA A 371 12.87 16.19 -13.65
CA ALA A 371 12.76 15.20 -12.59
C ALA A 371 11.90 15.71 -11.43
N THR A 372 11.34 14.78 -10.66
CA THR A 372 10.67 15.04 -9.38
C THR A 372 11.53 15.93 -8.46
N GLY A 373 10.88 16.95 -7.86
CA GLY A 373 11.52 17.88 -6.95
C GLY A 373 12.23 19.04 -7.64
N THR A 374 13.12 19.73 -6.92
CA THR A 374 13.88 20.86 -7.47
C THR A 374 15.22 20.38 -8.00
N SER A 375 15.49 20.69 -9.27
CA SER A 375 16.69 20.25 -9.98
C SER A 375 17.69 21.38 -10.21
N THR A 376 18.98 21.07 -10.06
CA THR A 376 20.08 21.99 -10.40
C THR A 376 21.11 21.31 -11.28
N ASP A 377 21.51 21.97 -12.36
CA ASP A 377 22.51 21.47 -13.28
C ASP A 377 23.90 22.05 -12.97
N THR A 378 24.91 21.18 -13.05
CA THR A 378 26.32 21.56 -12.98
C THR A 378 27.12 20.89 -14.10
N PRO A 379 28.25 21.48 -14.54
CA PRO A 379 29.11 20.83 -15.52
C PRO A 379 29.68 19.51 -14.99
N GLY A 380 29.52 18.44 -15.77
CA GLY A 380 30.16 17.14 -15.52
C GLY A 380 31.51 17.02 -16.21
N THR A 381 31.86 15.80 -16.63
CA THR A 381 32.99 15.58 -17.54
C THR A 381 32.70 16.17 -18.92
N SER A 382 33.70 16.20 -19.82
CA SER A 382 33.54 16.83 -21.15
C SER A 382 32.34 16.25 -21.92
N GLY A 383 31.38 17.12 -22.28
CA GLY A 383 30.14 16.74 -22.97
C GLY A 383 29.03 16.21 -22.07
N ARG A 384 29.18 16.31 -20.74
CA ARG A 384 28.22 15.82 -19.76
C ARG A 384 27.75 16.91 -18.79
N THR A 385 26.53 16.74 -18.33
CA THR A 385 25.87 17.57 -17.32
C THR A 385 25.50 16.67 -16.15
N ILE A 386 25.65 17.19 -14.93
CA ILE A 386 25.19 16.55 -13.71
C ILE A 386 23.97 17.32 -13.23
N THR A 387 22.80 16.71 -13.31
CA THR A 387 21.56 17.19 -12.69
C THR A 387 21.44 16.60 -11.29
N THR A 388 21.33 17.46 -10.27
CA THR A 388 20.99 17.04 -8.91
C THR A 388 19.58 17.48 -8.57
N ALA A 389 18.69 16.52 -8.34
CA ALA A 389 17.33 16.73 -7.90
C ALA A 389 17.20 16.45 -6.41
N THR A 390 16.52 17.34 -5.68
CA THR A 390 16.14 17.12 -4.28
C THR A 390 14.63 17.22 -4.16
N ALA A 391 14.01 16.17 -3.63
CA ALA A 391 12.58 16.11 -3.35
C ALA A 391 12.37 15.71 -1.89
N SER A 392 11.46 16.38 -1.20
CA SER A 392 11.15 16.09 0.20
C SER A 392 9.70 15.75 0.36
N GLN A 393 9.42 14.73 1.19
CA GLN A 393 8.07 14.23 1.45
C GLN A 393 7.27 13.86 0.19
N VAL A 394 7.94 13.22 -0.77
CA VAL A 394 7.33 12.68 -2.01
C VAL A 394 7.20 11.17 -1.92
N ARG A 395 6.24 10.58 -2.64
CA ARG A 395 5.97 9.12 -2.59
C ARG A 395 6.88 8.31 -3.47
N ASP A 396 7.18 8.86 -4.63
CA ASP A 396 8.10 8.30 -5.58
C ASP A 396 8.87 9.41 -6.30
N PHE A 397 9.75 8.99 -7.18
CA PHE A 397 10.64 9.87 -7.91
C PHE A 397 10.71 9.39 -9.35
N ALA A 398 10.38 10.28 -10.29
CA ALA A 398 10.46 10.03 -11.72
C ALA A 398 11.35 11.07 -12.39
N TRP A 399 11.87 10.71 -13.56
CA TRP A 399 12.54 11.66 -14.45
C TRP A 399 12.32 11.28 -15.91
N ALA A 400 12.60 12.21 -16.81
CA ALA A 400 12.71 11.92 -18.24
C ALA A 400 14.09 12.31 -18.75
N ALA A 401 14.46 11.84 -19.94
CA ALA A 401 15.69 12.25 -20.61
C ALA A 401 15.46 12.30 -22.13
N GLY A 402 15.79 13.44 -22.74
CA GLY A 402 15.57 13.61 -24.18
C GLY A 402 15.89 15.00 -24.69
N PRO A 403 15.88 15.21 -26.02
CA PRO A 403 16.07 16.52 -26.63
C PRO A 403 14.77 17.35 -26.57
N PHE A 404 14.26 17.58 -25.36
CA PHE A 404 13.02 18.31 -25.13
C PHE A 404 13.17 19.81 -25.44
N SER A 405 12.06 20.45 -25.82
CA SER A 405 11.92 21.91 -25.72
C SER A 405 11.34 22.27 -24.37
N LYS A 406 11.95 23.23 -23.66
CA LYS A 406 11.51 23.72 -22.33
C LYS A 406 10.95 25.14 -22.41
N ILE A 407 9.80 25.37 -21.78
CA ILE A 407 9.32 26.70 -21.40
C ILE A 407 9.00 26.73 -19.90
N SER A 408 9.13 27.89 -19.26
CA SER A 408 8.96 28.04 -17.81
C SER A 408 8.10 29.25 -17.47
N GLY A 409 7.47 29.21 -16.30
CA GLY A 409 6.78 30.35 -15.71
C GLY A 409 6.52 30.16 -14.23
N THR A 410 6.04 31.20 -13.57
CA THR A 410 5.64 31.14 -12.15
C THR A 410 4.14 31.38 -12.04
N SER A 411 3.43 30.53 -11.29
CA SER A 411 2.01 30.71 -11.00
C SER A 411 1.77 31.98 -10.17
N PRO A 412 0.56 32.58 -10.20
CA PRO A 412 0.20 33.67 -9.31
C PRO A 412 0.48 33.40 -7.81
N ALA A 413 0.33 32.16 -7.35
CA ALA A 413 0.66 31.76 -5.97
C ALA A 413 2.16 31.51 -5.71
N GLY A 414 3.02 31.63 -6.74
CA GLY A 414 4.46 31.56 -6.59
C GLY A 414 5.10 30.20 -6.92
N VAL A 415 4.34 29.23 -7.44
CA VAL A 415 4.87 27.91 -7.82
C VAL A 415 5.64 28.01 -9.13
N ALA A 416 6.85 27.48 -9.18
CA ALA A 416 7.60 27.35 -10.43
C ALA A 416 7.00 26.22 -11.27
N VAL A 417 6.71 26.49 -12.53
CA VAL A 417 6.12 25.53 -13.46
C VAL A 417 6.96 25.47 -14.73
N ASN A 418 7.34 24.28 -15.14
CA ASN A 418 8.02 24.05 -16.41
C ASN A 418 7.21 23.10 -17.28
N VAL A 419 7.26 23.33 -18.60
CA VAL A 419 6.72 22.43 -19.61
C VAL A 419 7.86 21.99 -20.51
N TYR A 420 8.11 20.68 -20.54
CA TYR A 420 9.01 20.01 -21.45
C TYR A 420 8.17 19.33 -22.52
N SER A 421 8.57 19.42 -23.78
CA SER A 421 7.78 18.91 -24.89
C SER A 421 8.65 18.22 -25.93
N VAL A 422 8.16 17.10 -26.44
CA VAL A 422 8.77 16.38 -27.56
C VAL A 422 8.65 17.16 -28.87
N SER A 423 9.46 16.77 -29.86
CA SER A 423 9.37 17.32 -31.21
C SER A 423 7.99 17.05 -31.80
N GLY A 424 7.33 18.10 -32.31
CA GLY A 424 6.00 18.00 -32.92
C GLY A 424 4.90 18.69 -32.11
N ILE A 425 5.15 18.98 -30.83
CA ILE A 425 4.26 19.85 -30.04
C ILE A 425 4.55 21.31 -30.39
N SER A 426 3.51 22.05 -30.78
CA SER A 426 3.64 23.46 -31.16
C SER A 426 3.94 24.34 -29.94
N SER A 427 4.67 25.44 -30.13
CA SER A 427 4.92 26.40 -29.04
C SER A 427 3.62 26.98 -28.46
N SER A 428 2.56 27.13 -29.26
CA SER A 428 1.23 27.53 -28.77
C SER A 428 0.59 26.47 -27.88
N SER A 429 0.73 25.19 -28.22
CA SER A 429 0.25 24.07 -27.39
C SER A 429 0.99 24.03 -26.06
N ALA A 430 2.33 24.11 -26.08
CA ALA A 430 3.14 24.17 -24.87
C ALA A 430 2.77 25.38 -24.00
N GLN A 431 2.59 26.57 -24.59
CA GLN A 431 2.17 27.77 -23.84
C GLN A 431 0.77 27.62 -23.24
N SER A 432 -0.15 26.94 -23.93
CA SER A 432 -1.47 26.63 -23.41
C SER A 432 -1.39 25.67 -22.21
N MET A 433 -0.54 24.64 -22.28
CA MET A 433 -0.32 23.71 -21.16
C MET A 433 0.36 24.39 -19.99
N LEU A 434 1.35 25.27 -20.21
CA LEU A 434 1.95 26.08 -19.14
C LEU A 434 0.91 26.97 -18.44
N SER A 435 -0.01 27.55 -19.20
CA SER A 435 -1.10 28.38 -18.64
C SER A 435 -2.10 27.53 -17.85
N THR A 436 -2.39 26.32 -18.34
CA THR A 436 -3.25 25.35 -17.66
C THR A 436 -2.63 24.91 -16.35
N ALA A 437 -1.37 24.46 -16.36
CA ALA A 437 -0.68 23.96 -15.19
C ALA A 437 -0.60 25.02 -14.07
N LYS A 438 -0.24 26.26 -14.42
CA LYS A 438 -0.23 27.39 -13.48
C LYS A 438 -1.60 27.69 -12.87
N SER A 439 -2.68 27.51 -13.64
CA SER A 439 -4.05 27.77 -13.17
C SER A 439 -4.54 26.61 -12.29
N ALA A 440 -4.25 25.37 -12.69
CA ALA A 440 -4.64 24.16 -11.97
C ALA A 440 -3.95 24.09 -10.59
N VAL A 441 -2.64 24.31 -10.53
CA VAL A 441 -1.89 24.24 -9.26
C VAL A 441 -2.40 25.28 -8.25
N ASP A 442 -2.70 26.51 -8.69
CA ASP A 442 -3.25 27.55 -7.82
C ASP A 442 -4.69 27.25 -7.41
N ALA A 443 -5.50 26.71 -8.34
CA ALA A 443 -6.89 26.35 -8.08
C ALA A 443 -7.00 25.23 -7.04
N HIS A 444 -6.18 24.19 -7.14
CA HIS A 444 -6.15 23.09 -6.18
C HIS A 444 -5.54 23.53 -4.86
N ALA A 445 -4.47 24.34 -4.90
CA ALA A 445 -3.85 24.89 -3.69
C ALA A 445 -4.83 25.74 -2.86
N GLY A 446 -5.66 26.55 -3.53
CA GLY A 446 -6.69 27.35 -2.87
C GLY A 446 -7.76 26.51 -2.16
N ARG A 447 -8.01 25.28 -2.64
CA ARG A 447 -9.02 24.37 -2.07
C ARG A 447 -8.45 23.51 -0.94
N PHE A 448 -7.30 22.89 -1.17
CA PHE A 448 -6.83 21.77 -0.34
C PHE A 448 -5.63 22.13 0.55
N GLY A 449 -4.90 23.20 0.24
CA GLY A 449 -3.71 23.62 0.99
C GLY A 449 -2.56 24.00 0.06
N ALA A 450 -1.59 24.78 0.53
CA ALA A 450 -0.49 25.26 -0.32
C ALA A 450 0.31 24.10 -0.93
N TYR A 451 0.68 24.23 -2.21
CA TYR A 451 1.51 23.25 -2.91
C TYR A 451 2.92 23.20 -2.29
N PRO A 452 3.38 22.06 -1.75
CA PRO A 452 4.58 22.02 -0.93
C PRO A 452 5.87 21.67 -1.67
N TYR A 453 5.79 21.13 -2.90
CA TYR A 453 6.96 20.61 -3.62
C TYR A 453 7.80 21.68 -4.34
N GLY A 454 7.34 22.93 -4.32
CA GLY A 454 8.07 24.11 -4.82
C GLY A 454 8.08 24.27 -6.34
N GLU A 455 8.30 23.18 -7.07
CA GLU A 455 8.37 23.11 -8.54
C GLU A 455 7.40 22.04 -9.08
N LEU A 456 6.89 22.26 -10.29
CA LEU A 456 6.07 21.32 -11.03
C LEU A 456 6.53 21.25 -12.49
N ASP A 457 6.98 20.07 -12.90
CA ASP A 457 7.41 19.78 -14.26
C ASP A 457 6.32 18.99 -14.99
N ALA A 458 5.90 19.46 -16.17
CA ALA A 458 5.00 18.72 -17.06
C ALA A 458 5.77 18.29 -18.31
N VAL A 459 5.85 17.00 -18.57
CA VAL A 459 6.49 16.42 -19.76
C VAL A 459 5.41 15.97 -20.73
N LEU A 460 5.42 16.57 -21.92
CA LEU A 460 4.38 16.38 -22.93
C LEU A 460 4.88 15.53 -24.09
N ASP A 461 4.13 14.47 -24.39
CA ASP A 461 4.25 13.63 -25.58
C ASP A 461 2.87 13.50 -26.25
N ASN A 462 2.81 13.35 -27.58
CA ASN A 462 1.54 13.08 -28.27
C ASN A 462 1.25 11.58 -28.42
N ASN A 463 2.20 10.72 -28.07
CA ASN A 463 2.16 9.29 -28.37
C ASN A 463 1.87 8.40 -27.16
N TYR A 464 1.70 8.98 -25.95
CA TYR A 464 1.29 8.19 -24.79
C TYR A 464 -0.01 7.44 -25.08
N TRP A 465 -0.03 6.17 -24.70
CA TRP A 465 -1.23 5.34 -24.81
C TRP A 465 -2.21 5.56 -23.63
N PHE A 466 -1.74 6.24 -22.58
CA PHE A 466 -2.46 6.63 -21.37
C PHE A 466 -2.78 8.13 -21.37
N GLY A 467 -3.64 8.56 -20.43
CA GLY A 467 -4.09 9.95 -20.31
C GLY A 467 -3.02 10.87 -19.73
N GLY A 468 -2.49 10.49 -18.56
CA GLY A 468 -1.37 11.12 -17.88
C GLY A 468 -0.83 10.23 -16.76
N MET A 469 0.18 10.73 -16.04
CA MET A 469 0.80 10.07 -14.88
C MET A 469 1.32 11.15 -13.93
N GLU A 470 1.14 10.96 -12.64
CA GLU A 470 0.98 12.03 -11.65
C GLU A 470 2.11 12.20 -10.63
N TYR A 471 3.33 11.71 -10.92
CA TYR A 471 4.42 11.71 -9.95
C TYR A 471 4.57 13.06 -9.20
N PRO A 472 4.92 13.07 -7.90
CA PRO A 472 5.03 14.31 -7.15
C PRO A 472 6.00 15.30 -7.79
N GLY A 473 5.53 16.49 -8.11
CA GLY A 473 6.30 17.53 -8.79
C GLY A 473 6.66 17.24 -10.25
N PHE A 474 6.20 16.14 -10.83
CA PHE A 474 6.54 15.72 -12.18
C PHE A 474 5.38 14.96 -12.82
N VAL A 475 4.75 15.51 -13.85
CA VAL A 475 3.62 14.86 -14.53
C VAL A 475 3.96 14.53 -15.98
N LEU A 476 3.54 13.35 -16.44
CA LEU A 476 3.53 12.98 -17.86
C LEU A 476 2.13 13.22 -18.40
N ASP A 477 1.99 13.82 -19.57
CA ASP A 477 0.67 14.09 -20.13
C ASP A 477 0.69 14.23 -21.65
N LEU A 478 -0.47 14.01 -22.26
CA LEU A 478 -0.79 14.47 -23.60
C LEU A 478 -1.03 15.99 -23.61
N VAL A 479 -1.17 16.58 -24.79
CA VAL A 479 -1.65 17.98 -24.89
C VAL A 479 -3.16 18.02 -24.62
N SER A 480 -3.52 18.00 -23.34
CA SER A 480 -4.92 18.00 -22.87
C SER A 480 -5.09 18.87 -21.64
N SER A 481 -5.86 19.94 -21.74
CA SER A 481 -6.10 20.80 -20.58
C SER A 481 -6.84 20.10 -19.43
N THR A 482 -7.66 19.10 -19.75
CA THR A 482 -8.43 18.36 -18.74
C THR A 482 -7.58 17.31 -18.05
N ALA A 483 -6.81 16.52 -18.81
CA ALA A 483 -5.87 15.56 -18.23
C ALA A 483 -4.82 16.29 -17.38
N LEU A 484 -4.23 17.38 -17.88
CA LEU A 484 -3.24 18.12 -17.09
C LEU A 484 -3.80 18.69 -15.78
N THR A 485 -5.08 19.07 -15.77
CA THR A 485 -5.73 19.54 -14.54
C THR A 485 -5.95 18.39 -13.56
N HIS A 486 -6.20 17.17 -14.07
CA HIS A 486 -6.33 15.92 -13.32
C HIS A 486 -5.00 15.48 -12.74
N GLU A 487 -3.95 15.37 -13.54
CA GLU A 487 -2.60 14.99 -13.06
C GLU A 487 -2.07 15.97 -12.01
N ILE A 488 -2.44 17.25 -12.12
CA ILE A 488 -2.07 18.26 -11.12
C ILE A 488 -2.95 18.16 -9.86
N ALA A 489 -4.17 17.63 -9.96
CA ALA A 489 -4.99 17.34 -8.77
C ALA A 489 -4.37 16.24 -7.92
N HIS A 490 -3.73 15.25 -8.56
CA HIS A 490 -3.02 14.18 -7.87
C HIS A 490 -1.83 14.66 -7.03
N GLN A 491 -1.38 15.90 -7.21
CA GLN A 491 -0.40 16.47 -6.29
C GLN A 491 -0.95 16.58 -4.86
N TRP A 492 -2.28 16.67 -4.68
CA TRP A 492 -2.93 16.62 -3.36
C TRP A 492 -3.47 15.24 -3.01
N TRP A 493 -4.05 14.51 -3.97
CA TRP A 493 -4.64 13.18 -3.79
C TRP A 493 -3.71 12.15 -4.42
N TYR A 494 -3.25 11.12 -3.72
CA TYR A 494 -1.98 10.45 -3.97
C TYR A 494 -0.78 11.24 -3.43
N GLY A 495 -0.29 12.30 -4.10
CA GLY A 495 1.00 12.94 -3.75
C GLY A 495 1.14 13.34 -2.27
N ILE A 496 0.35 14.31 -1.83
CA ILE A 496 0.35 14.78 -0.43
C ILE A 496 -0.47 13.85 0.47
N VAL A 497 -1.74 13.62 0.15
CA VAL A 497 -2.64 12.69 0.83
C VAL A 497 -2.61 11.39 0.07
N GLY A 498 -1.77 10.46 0.51
CA GLY A 498 -1.65 9.18 -0.17
C GLY A 498 -2.73 8.22 0.22
N ASP A 499 -2.74 7.12 -0.50
CA ASP A 499 -3.57 5.98 -0.30
C ASP A 499 -2.80 4.74 -0.78
N ASP A 500 -3.47 3.60 -0.73
CA ASP A 500 -2.99 2.36 -1.34
C ASP A 500 -3.71 2.26 -2.68
N GLU A 501 -3.07 2.75 -3.75
CA GLU A 501 -3.68 2.84 -5.08
C GLU A 501 -4.16 1.47 -5.60
N TYR A 502 -3.50 0.38 -5.17
CA TYR A 502 -3.95 -0.95 -5.55
C TYR A 502 -5.25 -1.33 -4.85
N ASN A 503 -5.32 -1.15 -3.53
CA ASN A 503 -6.48 -1.61 -2.74
C ASN A 503 -7.61 -0.59 -2.66
N SER A 504 -7.35 0.69 -2.90
CA SER A 504 -8.33 1.78 -2.80
C SER A 504 -8.17 2.85 -3.90
N PRO A 505 -8.11 2.46 -5.20
CA PRO A 505 -7.84 3.36 -6.36
C PRO A 505 -8.87 4.48 -6.57
N TRP A 506 -9.87 4.59 -5.72
CA TRP A 506 -10.87 5.67 -5.82
C TRP A 506 -10.48 6.89 -4.98
N LEU A 507 -9.56 6.74 -4.01
CA LEU A 507 -9.22 7.82 -3.08
C LEU A 507 -8.34 8.88 -3.74
N ASP A 508 -7.53 8.48 -4.69
CA ASP A 508 -6.77 9.29 -5.63
C ASP A 508 -7.64 9.65 -6.84
N GLU A 509 -8.13 8.67 -7.60
CA GLU A 509 -8.69 8.96 -8.93
C GLU A 509 -10.02 9.70 -8.90
N ALA A 510 -10.95 9.29 -8.02
CA ALA A 510 -12.23 9.97 -7.90
C ALA A 510 -12.05 11.40 -7.37
N PHE A 511 -11.07 11.60 -6.47
CA PHE A 511 -10.79 12.90 -5.87
C PHE A 511 -10.08 13.81 -6.87
N ALA A 512 -9.16 13.29 -7.68
CA ALA A 512 -8.52 14.01 -8.76
C ALA A 512 -9.56 14.45 -9.81
N ASP A 513 -10.43 13.54 -10.27
CA ASP A 513 -11.45 13.84 -11.28
C ASP A 513 -12.52 14.82 -10.74
N TYR A 514 -12.92 14.68 -9.47
CA TYR A 514 -13.78 15.65 -8.79
C TYR A 514 -13.11 17.03 -8.65
N SER A 515 -11.82 17.07 -8.34
CA SER A 515 -11.05 18.32 -8.25
C SER A 515 -10.91 19.01 -9.60
N THR A 516 -10.74 18.23 -10.67
CA THR A 516 -10.75 18.70 -12.06
C THR A 516 -12.07 19.36 -12.41
N ASP A 517 -13.19 18.69 -12.10
CA ASP A 517 -14.53 19.27 -12.27
C ASP A 517 -14.66 20.62 -11.54
N LEU A 518 -14.22 20.69 -10.28
CA LEU A 518 -14.26 21.93 -9.51
C LEU A 518 -13.40 23.04 -10.12
N ALA A 519 -12.20 22.73 -10.62
CA ALA A 519 -11.31 23.69 -11.25
C ALA A 519 -11.89 24.25 -12.56
N GLN A 520 -12.65 23.42 -13.29
CA GLN A 520 -13.31 23.78 -14.54
C GLN A 520 -14.73 24.36 -14.35
N GLY A 521 -15.23 24.45 -13.12
CA GLY A 521 -16.57 24.96 -12.82
C GLY A 521 -17.70 24.00 -13.18
N ILE A 522 -17.40 22.70 -13.32
CA ILE A 522 -18.37 21.64 -13.56
C ILE A 522 -19.06 21.29 -12.23
N THR A 523 -20.39 21.29 -12.26
CA THR A 523 -21.22 21.15 -11.04
C THR A 523 -21.55 19.70 -10.67
N GLY A 524 -21.30 18.75 -11.57
CA GLY A 524 -21.70 17.35 -11.44
C GLY A 524 -23.23 17.15 -11.50
N ALA A 525 -23.98 18.11 -12.06
CA ALA A 525 -25.43 18.02 -12.15
C ALA A 525 -25.86 16.77 -12.94
N ASN A 526 -26.75 15.97 -12.35
CA ASN A 526 -27.31 14.74 -12.92
C ASN A 526 -26.30 13.62 -13.22
N CYS A 527 -25.04 13.73 -12.78
CA CYS A 527 -24.03 12.76 -13.20
C CYS A 527 -24.21 11.36 -12.57
N TRP A 528 -24.92 11.26 -11.43
CA TRP A 528 -25.34 9.97 -10.83
C TRP A 528 -26.55 9.32 -11.54
N ASN A 529 -27.30 10.06 -12.37
CA ASN A 529 -28.56 9.56 -12.95
C ASN A 529 -28.37 8.41 -13.96
N SER A 530 -27.17 8.29 -14.55
CA SER A 530 -26.83 7.26 -15.53
C SER A 530 -26.04 6.09 -14.94
N VAL A 531 -25.94 6.00 -13.60
CA VAL A 531 -25.24 4.90 -12.94
C VAL A 531 -25.94 3.58 -13.22
N SER A 532 -25.20 2.65 -13.82
CA SER A 532 -25.60 1.26 -14.03
C SER A 532 -24.48 0.36 -13.57
N TRP A 533 -24.81 -0.61 -12.72
CA TRP A 533 -23.86 -1.61 -12.22
C TRP A 533 -23.95 -2.89 -13.04
N ALA A 534 -22.82 -3.41 -13.49
CA ALA A 534 -22.68 -4.64 -14.25
C ALA A 534 -22.94 -5.88 -13.38
N SER A 535 -22.73 -5.80 -12.07
CA SER A 535 -23.00 -6.90 -11.12
C SER A 535 -23.30 -6.38 -9.71
N SER A 536 -23.68 -7.27 -8.79
CA SER A 536 -23.77 -6.95 -7.36
C SER A 536 -22.41 -6.85 -6.66
N ALA A 537 -21.34 -7.33 -7.30
CA ALA A 537 -19.97 -7.31 -6.75
C ALA A 537 -19.23 -6.00 -7.07
N GLU A 538 -19.66 -5.28 -8.10
CA GLU A 538 -19.06 -4.01 -8.55
C GLU A 538 -19.37 -2.88 -7.55
N LYS A 539 -18.33 -2.19 -7.10
CA LYS A 539 -18.33 -1.16 -6.05
C LYS A 539 -17.27 -0.12 -6.40
N ILE A 540 -17.42 1.12 -5.96
CA ILE A 540 -16.38 2.15 -6.13
C ILE A 540 -15.07 1.73 -5.45
N THR A 541 -15.18 1.03 -4.32
CA THR A 541 -14.06 0.62 -3.45
C THR A 541 -13.47 -0.74 -3.82
N ASN A 542 -13.72 -1.26 -5.02
CA ASN A 542 -13.02 -2.48 -5.47
C ASN A 542 -11.54 -2.18 -5.74
N SER A 543 -10.66 -3.14 -5.43
CA SER A 543 -9.22 -3.05 -5.70
C SER A 543 -8.88 -3.30 -7.17
N MET A 544 -7.65 -3.02 -7.55
CA MET A 544 -7.12 -3.29 -8.89
C MET A 544 -7.13 -4.78 -9.25
N ALA A 545 -7.07 -5.70 -8.28
CA ALA A 545 -7.31 -7.13 -8.54
C ALA A 545 -8.67 -7.39 -9.19
N TYR A 546 -9.72 -6.68 -8.76
CA TYR A 546 -11.04 -6.77 -9.35
C TYR A 546 -11.08 -6.07 -10.71
N TRP A 547 -10.46 -4.90 -10.82
CA TRP A 547 -10.49 -4.10 -12.04
C TRP A 547 -9.65 -4.69 -13.17
N ASP A 548 -8.56 -5.39 -12.89
CA ASP A 548 -7.81 -6.14 -13.90
C ASP A 548 -8.67 -7.24 -14.54
N ALA A 549 -9.52 -7.89 -13.75
CA ALA A 549 -10.49 -8.85 -14.25
C ALA A 549 -11.70 -8.20 -14.95
N HIS A 550 -11.92 -6.89 -14.78
CA HIS A 550 -13.09 -6.14 -15.28
C HIS A 550 -12.69 -4.79 -15.92
N SER A 551 -11.57 -4.76 -16.64
CA SER A 551 -10.86 -3.53 -17.05
C SER A 551 -11.75 -2.50 -17.75
N SER A 552 -12.64 -2.96 -18.63
CA SER A 552 -13.61 -2.12 -19.34
C SER A 552 -14.54 -1.28 -18.46
N ARG A 553 -14.64 -1.59 -17.17
CA ARG A 553 -15.51 -0.93 -16.19
C ARG A 553 -14.76 0.03 -15.26
N TYR A 554 -13.44 -0.11 -15.14
CA TYR A 554 -12.61 0.64 -14.18
C TYR A 554 -12.82 2.15 -14.25
N SER A 555 -12.51 2.76 -15.41
CA SER A 555 -12.68 4.21 -15.59
C SER A 555 -14.13 4.68 -15.37
N THR A 556 -15.13 3.88 -15.76
CA THR A 556 -16.53 4.24 -15.54
C THR A 556 -16.88 4.31 -14.06
N VAL A 557 -16.41 3.35 -13.26
CA VAL A 557 -16.79 3.24 -11.86
C VAL A 557 -15.90 4.08 -10.96
N VAL A 558 -14.59 3.90 -11.05
CA VAL A 558 -13.62 4.52 -10.14
C VAL A 558 -13.59 6.03 -10.35
N TYR A 559 -13.45 6.48 -11.59
CA TYR A 559 -13.43 7.91 -11.93
C TYR A 559 -14.87 8.44 -12.00
N GLY A 560 -15.65 7.91 -12.96
CA GLY A 560 -16.97 8.43 -13.28
C GLY A 560 -17.96 8.38 -12.12
N TYR A 561 -18.20 7.21 -11.56
CA TYR A 561 -19.14 7.08 -10.43
C TYR A 561 -18.51 7.65 -9.15
N GLY A 562 -17.20 7.46 -8.92
CA GLY A 562 -16.48 8.05 -7.81
C GLY A 562 -16.66 9.56 -7.70
N LYS A 563 -16.35 10.33 -8.76
CA LYS A 563 -16.53 11.79 -8.72
C LYS A 563 -18.00 12.19 -8.55
N CYS A 564 -18.92 11.41 -9.10
CA CYS A 564 -20.35 11.67 -8.95
C CYS A 564 -20.83 11.46 -7.53
N ALA A 565 -20.30 10.46 -6.83
CA ALA A 565 -20.52 10.28 -5.40
C ALA A 565 -20.02 11.51 -4.62
N LEU A 566 -18.83 12.03 -4.93
CA LEU A 566 -18.31 13.24 -4.27
C LEU A 566 -19.17 14.49 -4.55
N HIS A 567 -19.69 14.64 -5.77
CA HIS A 567 -20.65 15.70 -6.09
C HIS A 567 -21.99 15.53 -5.37
N ASP A 568 -22.51 14.30 -5.23
CA ASP A 568 -23.72 14.02 -4.47
C ASP A 568 -23.53 14.24 -2.97
N LEU A 569 -22.35 13.88 -2.44
CA LEU A 569 -21.97 14.20 -1.06
C LEU A 569 -21.99 15.71 -0.84
N ARG A 570 -21.37 16.49 -1.75
CA ARG A 570 -21.40 17.96 -1.71
C ARG A 570 -22.83 18.49 -1.67
N ARG A 571 -23.73 17.96 -2.51
CA ARG A 571 -25.15 18.35 -2.52
C ARG A 571 -25.86 18.03 -1.22
N LEU A 572 -25.55 16.87 -0.63
CA LEU A 572 -26.17 16.40 0.61
C LEU A 572 -25.74 17.22 1.82
N ILE A 573 -24.44 17.53 1.95
CA ILE A 573 -23.89 18.22 3.13
C ILE A 573 -23.76 19.74 2.94
N GLY A 574 -23.85 20.22 1.70
CA GLY A 574 -23.72 21.62 1.32
C GLY A 574 -22.28 22.05 0.97
N ASP A 575 -22.15 23.04 0.08
CA ASP A 575 -20.85 23.49 -0.45
C ASP A 575 -19.87 23.94 0.65
N THR A 576 -20.36 24.64 1.68
CA THR A 576 -19.53 25.11 2.80
C THR A 576 -18.97 23.95 3.62
N ALA A 577 -19.79 22.94 3.92
CA ALA A 577 -19.37 21.78 4.68
C ALA A 577 -18.38 20.92 3.86
N MET A 578 -18.65 20.71 2.57
CA MET A 578 -17.75 19.96 1.68
C MET A 578 -16.39 20.66 1.51
N THR A 579 -16.38 21.98 1.31
CA THR A 579 -15.13 22.75 1.19
C THR A 579 -14.29 22.64 2.47
N LYS A 580 -14.94 22.75 3.63
CA LYS A 580 -14.27 22.57 4.92
C LYS A 580 -13.78 21.13 5.10
N LEU A 581 -14.61 20.13 4.77
CA LEU A 581 -14.27 18.72 4.84
C LEU A 581 -12.99 18.40 4.07
N LEU A 582 -12.93 18.73 2.77
CA LEU A 582 -11.77 18.37 1.96
C LEU A 582 -10.49 19.07 2.42
N LYS A 583 -10.59 20.32 2.87
CA LYS A 583 -9.44 21.06 3.40
C LYS A 583 -8.94 20.48 4.72
N ASP A 584 -9.85 20.18 5.65
CA ASP A 584 -9.49 19.61 6.94
C ASP A 584 -8.97 18.18 6.78
N TYR A 585 -9.57 17.40 5.88
CA TYR A 585 -9.14 16.05 5.54
C TYR A 585 -7.73 16.07 4.95
N ALA A 586 -7.47 16.92 3.94
CA ALA A 586 -6.12 17.06 3.40
C ALA A 586 -5.10 17.48 4.48
N THR A 587 -5.48 18.42 5.36
CA THR A 587 -4.63 18.86 6.47
C THR A 587 -4.34 17.73 7.47
N ALA A 588 -5.34 16.91 7.79
CA ALA A 588 -5.21 15.82 8.75
C ALA A 588 -4.34 14.66 8.25
N HIS A 589 -4.32 14.45 6.93
CA HIS A 589 -3.57 13.38 6.27
C HIS A 589 -2.34 13.88 5.50
N TRP A 590 -1.87 15.10 5.76
CA TRP A 590 -0.76 15.71 5.02
C TRP A 590 0.52 14.87 5.13
N TYR A 591 1.03 14.36 4.00
CA TYR A 591 2.11 13.35 3.86
C TYR A 591 1.82 11.99 4.51
N GLY A 592 0.63 11.81 5.05
CA GLY A 592 0.14 10.53 5.57
C GLY A 592 -0.44 9.67 4.46
N VAL A 593 -0.96 8.50 4.85
CA VAL A 593 -1.75 7.63 3.98
C VAL A 593 -3.13 7.55 4.59
N SER A 594 -4.14 7.86 3.79
CA SER A 594 -5.54 7.79 4.13
C SER A 594 -6.16 6.46 3.69
N THR A 595 -7.34 6.19 4.23
CA THR A 595 -8.15 5.02 3.95
C THR A 595 -9.61 5.42 3.71
N THR A 596 -10.38 4.53 3.09
CA THR A 596 -11.82 4.74 2.87
C THR A 596 -12.56 4.98 4.19
N ALA A 597 -12.21 4.24 5.24
CA ALA A 597 -12.80 4.40 6.57
C ALA A 597 -12.51 5.79 7.18
N GLU A 598 -11.28 6.30 7.02
CA GLU A 598 -10.90 7.62 7.52
C GLU A 598 -11.62 8.74 6.78
N PHE A 599 -11.76 8.65 5.45
CA PHE A 599 -12.55 9.62 4.68
C PHE A 599 -14.03 9.60 5.10
N LYS A 600 -14.63 8.42 5.27
CA LYS A 600 -16.03 8.29 5.73
C LYS A 600 -16.23 8.89 7.12
N ALA A 601 -15.27 8.68 8.02
CA ALA A 601 -15.28 9.28 9.36
C ALA A 601 -15.16 10.80 9.29
N ALA A 602 -14.25 11.33 8.47
CA ALA A 602 -14.11 12.78 8.25
C ALA A 602 -15.39 13.40 7.67
N ALA A 603 -15.98 12.75 6.66
CA ALA A 603 -17.22 13.18 6.05
C ALA A 603 -18.40 13.18 7.04
N GLN A 604 -18.51 12.14 7.87
CA GLN A 604 -19.53 12.09 8.92
C GLN A 604 -19.30 13.17 9.98
N ALA A 605 -18.06 13.48 10.33
CA ALA A 605 -17.75 14.55 11.28
C ALA A 605 -18.08 15.96 10.73
N ALA A 606 -18.17 16.12 9.41
CA ALA A 606 -18.48 17.39 8.77
C ALA A 606 -19.99 17.73 8.74
N THR A 607 -20.88 16.79 9.12
CA THR A 607 -22.33 16.99 9.06
C THR A 607 -23.08 16.24 10.16
N SER A 608 -24.25 16.74 10.56
CA SER A 608 -25.18 16.00 11.44
C SER A 608 -26.07 15.02 10.67
N THR A 609 -26.00 15.01 9.34
CA THR A 609 -26.73 14.06 8.49
C THR A 609 -26.08 12.70 8.59
N ASP A 610 -26.87 11.64 8.86
CA ASP A 610 -26.37 10.27 8.86
C ASP A 610 -26.03 9.82 7.43
N LEU A 611 -24.75 9.55 7.17
CA LEU A 611 -24.24 9.17 5.85
C LEU A 611 -24.28 7.66 5.59
N THR A 612 -24.79 6.84 6.51
CA THR A 612 -24.83 5.37 6.36
C THR A 612 -25.55 4.94 5.06
N SER A 613 -26.71 5.54 4.80
CA SER A 613 -27.48 5.27 3.57
C SER A 613 -26.77 5.79 2.31
N PHE A 614 -26.08 6.92 2.41
CA PHE A 614 -25.29 7.49 1.32
C PHE A 614 -24.19 6.51 0.88
N TRP A 615 -23.37 6.00 1.81
CA TRP A 615 -22.30 5.05 1.48
C TRP A 615 -22.83 3.76 0.84
N THR A 616 -23.95 3.25 1.37
CA THR A 616 -24.62 2.06 0.84
C THR A 616 -25.12 2.28 -0.59
N GLN A 617 -25.78 3.43 -0.86
CA GLN A 617 -26.29 3.78 -2.19
C GLN A 617 -25.17 3.89 -3.23
N HIS A 618 -24.01 4.42 -2.84
CA HIS A 618 -22.88 4.65 -3.72
C HIS A 618 -21.93 3.44 -3.80
N ARG A 619 -22.20 2.37 -3.03
CA ARG A 619 -21.34 1.17 -2.93
C ARG A 619 -19.90 1.53 -2.55
N ILE A 620 -19.78 2.34 -1.50
CA ILE A 620 -18.50 2.73 -0.87
C ILE A 620 -18.38 1.98 0.46
N ASP A 621 -17.74 0.82 0.40
CA ASP A 621 -17.52 -0.06 1.55
C ASP A 621 -16.20 0.27 2.25
N GLY A 622 -16.04 -0.16 3.50
CA GLY A 622 -14.89 0.16 4.36
C GLY A 622 -15.32 0.93 5.59
#